data_AF-A0A6I4YVI2-F1
#
_entry.id   AF-A0A6I4YVI2-F1
#
_cell.length_a   1.000
_cell.length_b   1.000
_cell.length_c   1.000
_cell.angle_alpha   90.00
_cell.angle_beta   90.00
_cell.angle_gamma   90.00
#
_symmetry.space_group_name_H-M   'P 1'
#
loop_
_entity.id
_entity.type
_entity.pdbx_description
1 polymer ?
#
loop_
_entity_poly.entity_id
_entity_poly.type
_entity_poly.pdbx_seq_one_letter_code
_entity_poly.pdbx_strand_id
1 'polypeptide(L)'
;MEPHTESYCNGCGRLFHLNQREDLPGRDCGTVSLSETHLALVFMCSACLEGPEEAVSPTLAAVLDLSEAAQTAGMSEAELARAAEAGRVSHRRTAGGALLFERAAVEALVRTRGQA
;
A
#
# COMPACT_ATOMS: atom_id res chain seq x y z
N MET A 1 12.47 20.79 -21.83
CA MET A 1 12.06 19.43 -22.24
C MET A 1 11.75 19.53 -23.73
N GLU A 2 12.35 18.69 -24.55
CA GLU A 2 12.24 18.77 -26.01
C GLU A 2 11.08 17.88 -26.49
N PRO A 3 10.35 18.25 -27.55
CA PRO A 3 9.13 17.55 -27.98
C PRO A 3 9.38 16.11 -28.45
N HIS A 4 10.61 15.72 -28.80
CA HIS A 4 10.95 14.33 -29.13
C HIS A 4 11.19 13.43 -27.91
N THR A 5 11.11 14.01 -26.70
CA THR A 5 11.35 13.34 -25.42
C THR A 5 10.10 13.21 -24.56
N GLU A 6 8.90 13.46 -25.10
CA GLU A 6 7.64 13.43 -24.35
C GLU A 6 6.68 12.34 -24.84
N SER A 7 5.98 11.70 -23.92
CA SER A 7 4.91 10.72 -24.19
C SER A 7 3.91 10.63 -23.04
N TYR A 8 2.70 10.19 -23.35
CA TYR A 8 1.64 9.99 -22.35
C TYR A 8 1.56 8.53 -21.92
N CYS A 9 1.54 8.27 -20.61
CA CYS A 9 1.38 6.93 -20.08
C CYS A 9 -0.05 6.42 -20.29
N ASN A 10 -0.24 5.23 -20.87
CA ASN A 10 -1.55 4.61 -21.05
C ASN A 10 -2.20 4.18 -19.73
N GLY A 11 -1.41 3.96 -18.67
CA GLY A 11 -1.91 3.57 -17.35
C GLY A 11 -2.47 4.74 -16.52
N CYS A 12 -1.72 5.85 -16.42
CA CYS A 12 -2.11 6.99 -15.57
C CYS A 12 -2.41 8.30 -16.31
N GLY A 13 -2.23 8.34 -17.63
CA GLY A 13 -2.48 9.54 -18.45
C GLY A 13 -1.48 10.69 -18.25
N ARG A 14 -0.44 10.51 -17.43
CA ARG A 14 0.57 11.55 -17.18
C ARG A 14 1.66 11.55 -18.25
N LEU A 15 2.22 12.74 -18.51
CA LEU A 15 3.42 12.90 -19.33
C LEU A 15 4.63 12.27 -18.63
N PHE A 16 5.50 11.62 -19.41
CA PHE A 16 6.79 11.11 -18.97
C PHE A 16 7.84 11.24 -20.07
N HIS A 17 9.12 11.15 -19.70
CA HIS A 17 10.21 11.21 -20.66
C HIS A 17 10.33 9.90 -21.44
N LEU A 18 10.27 9.99 -22.76
CA LEU A 18 10.53 8.88 -23.66
C LEU A 18 11.07 9.43 -24.97
N ASN A 19 12.23 8.94 -25.39
CA ASN A 19 12.78 9.24 -26.69
C ASN A 19 11.99 8.50 -27.77
N GLN A 20 11.29 9.25 -28.62
CA GLN A 20 10.60 8.67 -29.78
C GLN A 20 11.56 8.35 -30.94
N ARG A 21 12.82 8.77 -30.82
CA ARG A 21 13.88 8.63 -31.81
C ARG A 21 15.18 8.28 -31.10
N GLU A 22 15.79 7.16 -31.49
CA GLU A 22 17.05 6.69 -30.91
C GLU A 22 18.27 7.51 -31.37
N ASP A 23 18.14 8.24 -32.48
CA ASP A 23 19.22 9.06 -33.05
C ASP A 23 19.33 10.46 -32.42
N LEU A 24 18.43 10.81 -31.50
CA LEU A 24 18.43 12.07 -30.77
C LEU A 24 18.77 11.85 -29.29
N PRO A 25 19.45 12.82 -28.65
CA PRO A 25 19.77 12.72 -27.23
C PRO A 25 18.50 12.82 -26.36
N GLY A 26 18.46 12.02 -25.29
CA GLY A 26 17.46 12.13 -24.23
C GLY A 26 17.47 10.90 -23.31
N ARG A 27 16.58 10.87 -22.32
CA ARG A 27 16.49 9.79 -21.32
C ARG A 27 15.10 9.15 -21.34
N ASP A 28 15.08 7.83 -21.28
CA ASP A 28 13.84 7.06 -21.11
C ASP A 28 13.52 6.88 -19.63
N CYS A 29 12.34 7.33 -19.22
CA CYS A 29 11.79 7.19 -17.87
C CYS A 29 10.56 6.25 -17.87
N GLY A 30 10.52 5.33 -18.83
CA GLY A 30 9.44 4.37 -19.03
C GLY A 30 9.78 3.40 -20.16
N THR A 31 8.78 2.64 -20.60
CA THR A 31 8.93 1.64 -21.66
C THR A 31 7.81 1.74 -22.69
N VAL A 32 8.10 1.22 -23.89
CA VAL A 32 7.10 0.97 -24.93
C VAL A 32 7.12 -0.50 -25.28
N SER A 33 5.95 -1.12 -25.29
CA SER A 33 5.77 -2.51 -25.71
C SER A 33 4.64 -2.62 -26.74
N LEU A 34 4.64 -3.71 -27.52
CA LEU A 34 3.55 -4.02 -28.42
C LEU A 34 2.51 -4.87 -27.67
N SER A 35 1.26 -4.41 -27.63
CA SER A 35 0.14 -5.21 -27.13
C SER A 35 -0.17 -6.34 -28.11
N GLU A 36 -0.05 -7.60 -27.67
CA GLU A 36 -0.40 -8.75 -28.51
C GLU A 36 -1.91 -8.84 -28.80
N THR A 37 -2.74 -8.36 -27.86
CA THR A 37 -4.20 -8.40 -27.98
C THR A 37 -4.75 -7.33 -28.92
N HIS A 38 -4.20 -6.11 -28.85
CA HIS A 38 -4.74 -4.96 -29.59
C HIS A 38 -3.85 -4.52 -30.76
N LEU A 39 -2.68 -5.16 -30.93
CA LEU A 39 -1.68 -4.84 -31.95
C LEU A 39 -1.31 -3.35 -31.96
N ALA A 40 -1.25 -2.74 -30.77
CA ALA A 40 -1.00 -1.32 -30.56
C ALA A 40 0.20 -1.12 -29.63
N LEU A 41 0.91 0.00 -29.79
CA LEU A 41 1.97 0.39 -28.88
C LEU A 41 1.39 0.82 -27.53
N VAL A 42 1.98 0.32 -26.45
CA VAL A 42 1.62 0.62 -25.07
C VAL A 42 2.78 1.34 -24.41
N PHE A 43 2.53 2.56 -23.98
CA PHE A 43 3.46 3.48 -23.34
C PHE A 43 3.22 3.46 -21.84
N MET A 44 4.24 3.07 -21.06
CA MET A 44 4.13 2.94 -19.61
C MET A 44 5.27 3.67 -18.91
N CYS A 45 4.95 4.61 -18.02
CA CYS A 45 5.95 5.29 -17.19
C CYS A 45 6.45 4.38 -16.06
N SER A 46 7.68 4.62 -15.55
CA SER A 46 8.27 3.84 -14.45
C SER A 46 7.33 3.73 -13.24
N ALA A 47 6.67 4.81 -12.82
CA ALA A 47 5.74 4.77 -11.69
C ALA A 47 4.56 3.79 -11.87
N CYS A 48 4.11 3.56 -13.10
CA CYS A 48 3.06 2.57 -13.39
C CYS A 48 3.64 1.15 -13.54
N LEU A 49 4.91 1.02 -13.93
CA LEU A 49 5.60 -0.26 -14.09
C LEU A 49 6.08 -0.83 -12.75
N GLU A 50 6.59 0.04 -11.88
CA GLU A 50 7.11 -0.29 -10.55
C GLU A 50 5.96 -0.54 -9.56
N GLY A 51 4.74 -0.17 -9.93
CA GLY A 51 3.60 -0.11 -9.02
C GLY A 51 3.79 0.99 -7.98
N PRO A 52 2.74 1.44 -7.28
CA PRO A 52 2.95 2.16 -6.04
C PRO A 52 3.78 1.24 -5.15
N GLU A 53 4.98 1.67 -4.72
CA GLU A 53 5.65 1.10 -3.55
C GLU A 53 4.56 0.84 -2.51
N GLU A 54 4.36 -0.44 -2.16
CA GLU A 54 3.22 -0.94 -1.40
C GLU A 54 2.75 0.10 -0.38
N ALA A 55 1.70 0.84 -0.74
CA ALA A 55 0.83 1.42 0.26
C ALA A 55 0.24 0.19 0.93
N VAL A 56 0.92 -0.27 2.00
CA VAL A 56 0.73 -1.53 2.68
C VAL A 56 -0.76 -1.75 2.83
N SER A 57 -1.35 -2.49 1.90
CA SER A 57 -2.70 -2.97 2.08
C SER A 57 -2.57 -3.89 3.26
N PRO A 58 -3.31 -3.66 4.36
CA PRO A 58 -3.28 -4.61 5.46
C PRO A 58 -3.74 -5.94 4.88
N THR A 59 -2.79 -6.84 4.66
CA THR A 59 -3.10 -8.23 4.36
C THR A 59 -3.94 -8.74 5.53
N LEU A 60 -4.80 -9.74 5.32
CA LEU A 60 -5.59 -10.29 6.42
C LEU A 60 -4.71 -10.71 7.61
N ALA A 61 -3.44 -11.06 7.38
CA ALA A 61 -2.44 -11.35 8.42
C ALA A 61 -2.08 -10.16 9.33
N ALA A 62 -2.36 -8.93 8.88
CA ALA A 62 -2.18 -7.69 9.65
C ALA A 62 -3.41 -7.34 10.50
N VAL A 63 -4.52 -8.05 10.34
CA VAL A 63 -5.75 -7.87 11.13
C VAL A 63 -5.89 -9.04 12.09
N LEU A 64 -6.06 -8.75 13.38
CA LEU A 64 -6.22 -9.71 14.46
C LEU A 64 -7.64 -9.65 15.00
N ASP A 65 -8.22 -10.80 15.35
CA ASP A 65 -9.39 -10.83 16.20
C ASP A 65 -9.03 -10.51 17.68
N LEU A 66 -10.05 -10.44 18.54
CA LEU A 66 -9.85 -10.12 19.96
C LEU A 66 -8.94 -11.12 20.68
N SER A 67 -9.06 -12.41 20.37
CA SER A 67 -8.30 -13.46 21.05
C SER A 67 -6.84 -13.44 20.62
N GLU A 68 -6.59 -13.30 19.31
CA GLU A 68 -5.24 -13.17 18.74
C GLU A 68 -4.54 -11.90 19.22
N ALA A 69 -5.26 -10.78 19.26
CA ALA A 69 -4.74 -9.51 19.74
C ALA A 69 -4.43 -9.56 21.25
N ALA A 70 -5.28 -10.22 22.05
CA ALA A 70 -5.06 -10.37 23.49
C ALA A 70 -3.82 -11.22 23.79
N GLN A 71 -3.64 -12.33 23.05
CA GLN A 71 -2.45 -13.17 23.13
C GLN A 71 -1.18 -12.38 22.73
N THR A 72 -1.25 -11.63 21.63
CA THR A 72 -0.13 -10.78 21.17
C THR A 72 0.21 -9.70 22.21
N ALA A 73 -0.79 -9.14 22.87
CA ALA A 73 -0.61 -8.12 23.90
C ALA A 73 -0.20 -8.67 25.28
N GLY A 74 -0.24 -9.98 25.49
CA GLY A 74 -0.09 -10.59 26.82
C GLY A 74 -1.18 -10.16 27.80
N MET A 75 -2.41 -9.98 27.32
CA MET A 75 -3.57 -9.51 28.08
C MET A 75 -4.68 -10.55 28.09
N SER A 76 -5.61 -10.44 29.04
CA SER A 76 -6.92 -11.07 28.88
C SER A 76 -7.75 -10.32 27.83
N GLU A 77 -8.66 -11.05 27.17
CA GLU A 77 -9.59 -10.46 26.19
C GLU A 77 -10.43 -9.32 26.81
N ALA A 78 -10.84 -9.46 28.07
CA ALA A 78 -11.60 -8.44 28.80
C ALA A 78 -10.78 -7.16 29.06
N GLU A 79 -9.47 -7.28 29.31
CA GLU A 79 -8.60 -6.12 29.46
C GLU A 79 -8.37 -5.42 28.14
N LEU A 80 -8.17 -6.18 27.05
CA LEU A 80 -7.95 -5.60 25.73
C LEU A 80 -9.23 -4.92 25.20
N ALA A 81 -10.40 -5.53 25.40
CA ALA A 81 -11.68 -4.92 25.04
C ALA A 81 -11.89 -3.58 25.77
N ARG A 82 -11.62 -3.52 27.08
CA ARG A 82 -11.68 -2.26 27.84
C ARG A 82 -10.67 -1.23 27.34
N ALA A 83 -9.46 -1.66 26.96
CA ALA A 83 -8.46 -0.76 26.38
C ALA A 83 -8.91 -0.19 25.03
N ALA A 84 -9.57 -1.00 24.20
CA ALA A 84 -10.16 -0.59 22.94
C ALA A 84 -11.28 0.45 23.15
N GLU A 85 -12.22 0.18 24.06
CA GLU A 85 -13.31 1.10 24.41
C GLU A 85 -12.81 2.41 25.01
N ALA A 86 -11.70 2.37 25.77
CA ALA A 86 -11.02 3.54 26.29
C ALA A 86 -10.16 4.29 25.24
N GLY A 87 -10.14 3.84 23.98
CA GLY A 87 -9.38 4.47 22.89
C GLY A 87 -7.87 4.32 22.98
N ARG A 88 -7.36 3.37 23.79
CA ARG A 88 -5.92 3.14 23.98
C ARG A 88 -5.29 2.30 22.88
N VAL A 89 -6.10 1.63 22.08
CA VAL A 89 -5.67 0.85 20.91
C VAL A 89 -6.68 1.04 19.78
N SER A 90 -6.16 1.27 18.58
CA SER A 90 -6.97 1.37 17.37
C SER A 90 -7.69 0.05 17.12
N HIS A 91 -9.00 0.12 16.90
CA HIS A 91 -9.85 -1.03 16.66
C HIS A 91 -10.98 -0.70 15.70
N ARG A 92 -11.53 -1.73 15.06
CA ARG A 92 -12.75 -1.66 14.26
C ARG A 92 -13.75 -2.68 14.79
N ARG A 93 -15.03 -2.29 14.83
CA ARG A 93 -16.13 -3.20 15.13
C ARG A 93 -16.82 -3.65 13.85
N THR A 94 -17.02 -4.95 13.69
CA THR A 94 -17.80 -5.50 12.56
C THR A 94 -19.30 -5.29 12.80
N ALA A 95 -20.12 -5.47 11.76
CA ALA A 95 -21.58 -5.40 11.89
C ALA A 95 -22.14 -6.43 12.89
N GLY A 96 -21.45 -7.57 13.07
CA GLY A 96 -21.78 -8.60 14.05
C GLY A 96 -21.25 -8.35 15.47
N GLY A 97 -20.60 -7.21 15.72
CA GLY A 97 -20.10 -6.82 17.04
C GLY A 97 -18.69 -7.32 17.38
N ALA A 98 -18.05 -8.11 16.52
CA ALA A 98 -16.68 -8.57 16.74
C ALA A 98 -15.68 -7.40 16.65
N LEU A 99 -14.66 -7.42 17.52
CA LEU A 99 -13.57 -6.46 17.51
C LEU A 99 -12.42 -6.99 16.65
N LEU A 100 -11.93 -6.13 15.76
CA LEU A 100 -10.77 -6.35 14.91
C LEU A 100 -9.71 -5.30 15.23
N PHE A 101 -8.46 -5.72 15.23
CA PHE A 101 -7.31 -4.92 15.59
C PHE A 101 -6.26 -4.97 14.50
N GLU A 102 -5.54 -3.87 14.28
CA GLU A 102 -4.33 -3.91 13.48
C GLU A 102 -3.17 -4.42 14.33
N ARG A 103 -2.41 -5.39 13.82
CA ARG A 103 -1.25 -5.96 14.51
C ARG A 103 -0.28 -4.88 14.99
N ALA A 104 0.03 -3.91 14.13
CA ALA A 104 0.92 -2.79 14.44
C ALA A 104 0.41 -1.93 15.62
N ALA A 105 -0.91 -1.74 15.73
CA ALA A 105 -1.52 -1.01 16.84
C ALA A 105 -1.40 -1.77 18.17
N VAL A 106 -1.57 -3.09 18.13
CA VAL A 106 -1.40 -3.96 19.30
C VAL A 106 0.07 -3.96 19.76
N GLU A 107 1.01 -4.06 18.84
CA GLU A 107 2.45 -4.00 19.15
C GLU A 107 2.88 -2.62 19.69
N ALA A 108 2.29 -1.54 19.18
CA ALA A 108 2.51 -0.19 19.71
C ALA A 108 2.00 -0.06 21.16
N LEU A 109 0.84 -0.66 21.47
CA LEU A 109 0.32 -0.71 22.84
C LEU A 109 1.29 -1.45 23.78
N VAL A 110 1.81 -2.61 23.36
CA VAL A 110 2.77 -3.40 24.14
C VAL A 110 4.03 -2.59 24.43
N ARG A 111 4.60 -1.94 23.41
CA ARG A 111 5.79 -1.09 23.58
C ARG A 111 5.57 0.05 24.56
N THR A 112 4.42 0.71 24.49
CA THR A 112 4.08 1.83 25.38
C THR A 112 3.93 1.36 26.84
N ARG A 113 3.47 0.12 27.05
CA ARG A 113 3.30 -0.47 28.39
C ARG A 113 4.60 -0.99 29.01
N GLY A 114 5.52 -1.50 28.19
CA GLY A 114 6.82 -1.99 28.66
C GLY A 114 7.83 -0.90 29.01
N GLN A 115 7.51 0.37 28.72
CA GLN A 115 8.31 1.56 29.07
C GLN A 115 7.83 2.26 30.35
N ALA A 116 6.81 1.72 31.04
CA ALA A 116 6.28 2.21 32.31
C ALA A 116 6.61 1.22 33.44
#